data_AF-A0A8S2UHE7-F1
#
_entry.id   AF-A0A8S2UHE7-F1
#
_cell.length_a   1.000
_cell.length_b   1.000
_cell.length_c   1.000
_cell.angle_alpha   90.00
_cell.angle_beta   90.00
_cell.angle_gamma   90.00
#
_symmetry.space_group_name_H-M   'P 1'
#
loop_
_entity.id
_entity.type
_entity.pdbx_description
1 polymer ?
#
loop_
_entity_poly.entity_id
_entity_poly.type
_entity_poly.pdbx_seq_one_letter_code
_entity_poly.pdbx_strand_id
1 'polypeptide(L)' 'TSFCLNSTQTSPPIANQRLNFTSDYEHRVYTSACYYLDANNNWQSDGLLVGPLTNHYQTQCLSTHLTTFAS' A
#
# COMPACT_ATOMS: atom_id res chain seq x y z
N THR A 1 -21.84 -10.54 25.91
CA THR A 1 -21.70 -9.61 27.04
C THR A 1 -20.35 -8.94 26.94
N SER A 2 -20.35 -7.61 26.84
CA SER A 2 -19.19 -6.76 26.55
C SER A 2 -18.17 -6.82 27.70
N PHE A 3 -16.92 -7.16 27.40
CA PHE A 3 -15.79 -7.08 28.34
C PHE A 3 -14.88 -5.88 28.02
N CYS A 4 -15.48 -4.70 27.89
CA CYS A 4 -14.72 -3.45 28.00
C CYS A 4 -15.27 -2.68 29.20
N LEU A 5 -14.69 -2.93 30.37
CA LEU A 5 -14.85 -2.05 31.53
C LEU A 5 -14.19 -0.72 31.19
N ASN A 6 -14.95 0.36 31.35
CA ASN A 6 -14.50 1.74 31.17
C ASN A 6 -13.60 2.10 32.37
N SER A 7 -12.40 1.51 32.41
CA SER A 7 -11.39 1.83 33.40
C SER A 7 -10.58 2.99 32.84
N THR A 8 -10.82 4.18 33.38
CA THR A 8 -9.93 5.32 33.22
C THR A 8 -8.65 5.03 34.00
N GLN A 9 -7.78 4.17 33.47
CA GLN A 9 -6.39 4.11 33.93
C GLN A 9 -5.75 5.45 33.55
N THR A 10 -5.70 6.37 34.51
CA THR A 10 -5.17 7.74 34.36
C THR A 10 -3.65 7.79 34.17
N SER A 11 -2.99 6.66 34.25
CA SER A 11 -1.60 6.50 33.84
C SER A 11 -1.34 5.07 33.37
N PRO A 12 -0.57 4.88 32.29
CA PRO A 12 -0.10 3.55 31.90
C PRO A 12 0.73 2.95 33.05
N PRO A 13 0.68 1.62 33.27
CA PRO A 13 1.51 0.98 34.28
C PRO A 13 2.97 1.33 34.01
N ILE A 14 3.64 1.90 35.01
CA ILE A 14 5.07 2.22 34.92
C ILE A 14 5.83 0.90 34.82
N ALA A 15 6.26 0.54 33.62
CA ALA A 15 7.14 -0.58 33.39
C ALA A 15 8.54 -0.22 33.94
N ASN A 16 8.75 -0.40 35.24
CA ASN A 16 10.08 -0.27 35.88
C ASN A 16 11.05 -1.39 35.48
N GLN A 17 10.62 -2.28 34.58
CA GLN A 17 11.43 -3.36 34.03
C GLN A 17 11.83 -3.02 32.61
N ARG A 18 13.13 -3.19 32.32
CA ARG A 18 13.65 -3.08 30.96
C ARG A 18 13.14 -4.26 30.13
N LEU A 19 12.10 -4.02 29.36
CA LEU A 19 11.61 -4.95 28.35
C LEU A 19 12.46 -4.76 27.08
N ASN A 20 13.09 -5.84 26.63
CA ASN A 20 13.76 -5.85 25.34
C ASN A 20 12.72 -6.10 24.25
N PHE A 21 12.14 -5.02 23.74
CA PHE A 21 11.27 -5.09 22.58
C PHE A 21 12.13 -5.35 21.33
N THR A 22 12.03 -6.55 20.78
CA THR A 22 12.57 -6.87 19.46
C THR A 22 11.42 -6.93 18.47
N SER A 23 11.45 -6.03 17.49
CA SER A 23 10.49 -5.99 16.39
C SER A 23 11.21 -6.39 15.12
N ASP A 24 11.03 -7.63 14.69
CA ASP A 24 11.61 -8.15 13.45
C ASP A 24 10.49 -8.28 12.41
N TYR A 25 10.18 -7.19 11.70
CA TYR A 25 9.31 -7.24 10.53
C TYR A 25 9.83 -6.31 9.44
N GLU A 26 9.80 -6.80 8.20
CA GLU A 26 10.15 -6.03 7.01
C GLU A 26 8.87 -5.44 6.42
N HIS A 27 8.68 -4.12 6.52
CA HIS A 27 7.52 -3.44 5.93
C HIS A 27 7.87 -2.98 4.51
N ARG A 28 7.35 -3.68 3.49
CA ARG A 28 7.50 -3.27 2.10
C ARG A 28 6.18 -2.69 1.60
N VAL A 29 6.18 -1.40 1.27
CA VAL A 29 5.06 -0.73 0.62
C VAL A 29 5.25 -0.88 -0.89
N TYR A 30 4.42 -1.70 -1.52
CA TYR A 30 4.40 -1.85 -2.97
C TYR A 30 3.33 -0.93 -3.55
N THR A 31 3.73 0.05 -4.35
CA THR A 31 2.81 0.93 -5.08
C THR A 31 2.89 0.59 -6.57
N SER A 32 1.78 0.14 -7.14
CA SER A 32 1.66 -0.09 -8.58
C SER A 32 1.15 1.16 -9.29
N ALA A 33 1.63 1.40 -10.51
CA ALA A 33 1.16 2.46 -11.39
C ALA A 33 1.25 2.00 -12.86
N CYS A 34 0.43 2.62 -13.72
CA CYS A 34 0.34 2.30 -15.14
C CYS A 34 0.78 3.50 -15.96
N TYR A 35 1.60 3.26 -16.98
CA TYR A 35 2.10 4.29 -17.89
C TYR A 35 2.05 3.80 -19.33
N TYR A 36 1.91 4.73 -20.28
CA TYR A 36 2.10 4.50 -21.70
C TYR A 36 3.10 5.49 -22.27
N LEU A 37 3.75 5.13 -23.39
CA LEU A 37 4.66 6.02 -24.08
C LEU A 37 3.88 6.82 -25.13
N ASP A 38 3.89 8.15 -25.02
CA ASP A 38 3.23 9.03 -25.97
C ASP A 38 4.05 9.23 -27.26
N ALA A 39 3.45 9.90 -28.26
CA ALA A 39 4.09 10.15 -29.55
C ALA A 39 5.34 11.06 -29.47
N ASN A 40 5.52 11.77 -28.36
CA ASN A 40 6.68 12.60 -28.08
C ASN A 40 7.74 11.85 -27.27
N ASN A 41 7.59 10.53 -27.09
CA ASN A 41 8.44 9.66 -26.28
C ASN A 41 8.45 10.01 -24.78
N ASN A 42 7.35 10.55 -24.25
CA ASN A 42 7.20 10.76 -22.82
C ASN A 42 6.30 9.70 -22.19
N TRP A 43 6.62 9.32 -20.96
CA TRP A 43 5.76 8.45 -20.16
C TRP A 43 4.59 9.25 -19.61
N GLN A 44 3.38 8.81 -19.90
CA GLN A 44 2.14 9.42 -19.46
C GLN A 44 1.28 8.43 -18.67
N SER A 45 0.43 8.95 -17.79
CA SER A 45 -0.49 8.16 -16.96
C SER A 45 -1.95 8.60 -17.07
N ASP A 46 -2.25 9.61 -17.89
CA ASP A 46 -3.63 9.99 -18.15
C ASP A 46 -4.40 8.84 -18.81
N GLY A 47 -5.69 8.75 -18.50
CA GLY A 47 -6.55 7.67 -18.99
C GLY A 47 -6.15 6.26 -18.56
N LEU A 48 -5.16 6.10 -17.66
CA LEU A 48 -4.73 4.82 -17.11
C LEU A 48 -5.16 4.68 -15.64
N LEU A 49 -5.67 3.50 -15.30
CA LEU A 49 -6.05 3.14 -13.94
C LEU A 49 -5.48 1.77 -13.56
N VAL A 50 -5.02 1.66 -12.32
CA VAL A 50 -4.66 0.37 -11.73
C VAL A 50 -5.93 -0.42 -11.43
N GLY A 51 -6.03 -1.60 -12.03
CA GLY A 51 -7.20 -2.46 -11.94
C GLY A 51 -7.22 -3.33 -10.67
N PRO A 52 -8.40 -3.84 -10.31
CA PRO A 52 -8.61 -4.61 -9.08
C PRO A 52 -7.93 -5.99 -9.06
N LEU A 53 -7.46 -6.50 -10.20
CA LEU A 53 -6.74 -7.78 -10.28
C LEU A 53 -5.22 -7.65 -10.01
N THR A 54 -4.77 -6.45 -9.65
CA THR A 54 -3.38 -6.19 -9.23
C THR A 54 -3.06 -6.97 -7.96
N ASN A 55 -1.92 -7.65 -7.95
CA ASN A 55 -1.42 -8.40 -6.82
C ASN A 55 0.11 -8.29 -6.74
N HIS A 56 0.72 -9.03 -5.81
CA HIS A 56 2.16 -8.97 -5.58
C HIS A 56 3.02 -9.30 -6.82
N TYR A 57 2.49 -10.10 -7.76
CA TYR A 57 3.23 -10.60 -8.92
C TYR A 57 2.94 -9.84 -10.21
N GLN A 58 1.82 -9.12 -10.29
CA GLN A 58 1.38 -8.47 -11.53
C GLN A 58 0.50 -7.26 -11.27
N THR A 59 0.53 -6.29 -12.19
CA THR A 59 -0.35 -5.12 -12.18
C THR A 59 -1.31 -5.20 -13.35
N GLN A 60 -2.60 -5.03 -13.09
CA GLN A 60 -3.59 -4.86 -14.15
C GLN A 60 -3.68 -3.39 -14.52
N CYS A 61 -3.52 -3.05 -15.79
CA CYS A 61 -3.70 -1.68 -16.29
C CYS A 61 -4.97 -1.60 -17.15
N LEU A 62 -5.88 -0.72 -16.76
CA LEU A 62 -7.06 -0.37 -17.53
C LEU A 62 -6.78 0.95 -18.25
N SER A 63 -7.03 1.00 -19.55
CA SER A 63 -6.71 2.16 -20.38
C SER A 63 -7.90 2.58 -21.21
N THR A 64 -8.11 3.89 -21.32
CA THR A 64 -9.03 4.49 -22.31
C THR A 64 -8.35 4.86 -23.62
N HIS A 65 -7.02 4.75 -23.69
CA HIS A 65 -6.25 5.01 -24.91
C HIS A 65 -6.15 3.74 -25.76
N LEU A 66 -6.42 3.88 -27.06
CA LEU A 66 -6.09 2.85 -28.04
C LEU A 66 -4.61 2.97 -28.40
N THR A 67 -3.75 2.52 -27.50
CA THR A 67 -2.29 2.59 -27.61
C THR A 67 -1.67 1.20 -27.46
N THR A 68 -0.45 1.05 -27.95
CA THR A 68 0.33 -0.18 -27.75
C THR A 68 0.82 -0.24 -26.30
N PHE A 69 0.48 -1.32 -25.59
CA PHE A 69 1.00 -1.60 -24.25
C PHE A 69 2.29 -2.41 -24.34
N ALA A 70 3.23 -2.17 -23.42
CA ALA A 70 4.41 -3.01 -23.21
C ALA A 70 4.34 -3.66 -21.82
N SER A 71 4.78 -4.91 -21.73
CA SER A 71 4.86 -5.73 -20.50
C SER A 71 6.23 -5.65 -19.84
#